data_AF-A0A9D7XQX9-F1
#
_entry.id   AF-A0A9D7XQX9-F1
#
_cell.length_a   1.000
_cell.length_b   1.000
_cell.length_c   1.000
_cell.angle_alpha   90.00
_cell.angle_beta   90.00
_cell.angle_gamma   90.00
#
_symmetry.space_group_name_H-M   'P 1'
#
loop_
_entity.id
_entity.type
_entity.pdbx_description
1 polymer ?
#
loop_
_entity_poly.entity_id
_entity_poly.type
_entity_poly.pdbx_seq_one_letter_code
_entity_poly.pdbx_strand_id
1 'polypeptide(L)'
;MYRIVINFLTILLVLISSHGLKAQVTGLWKTIDDRDGSEKSVIEIYEQDGKLHGKVIKLLKGSTYTTCENCHGDLKDKALVGMTIIHDLTKTATGGIDGTVMDPNNGKTYSCLIELESPDKLRLRGYIGLPAFGRTQYWYRVQ
;
A
#
# COMPACT_ATOMS: atom_id res chain seq x y z
N MET A 1 5.03 66.03 29.26
CA MET A 1 3.67 65.49 29.01
C MET A 1 3.75 64.58 27.79
N TYR A 2 3.44 63.29 28.00
CA TYR A 2 3.12 62.20 27.05
C TYR A 2 3.34 62.44 25.53
N ARG A 3 3.93 61.54 24.74
CA ARG A 3 3.68 60.09 24.73
C ARG A 3 4.61 59.36 23.74
N ILE A 4 5.11 58.22 24.19
CA ILE A 4 5.67 57.02 23.55
C ILE A 4 5.63 56.91 22.00
N VAL A 5 6.82 56.64 21.47
CA VAL A 5 7.23 56.20 20.12
C VAL A 5 6.61 54.83 19.77
N ILE A 6 6.05 54.65 18.57
CA ILE A 6 5.92 53.31 17.95
C ILE A 6 6.22 53.40 16.45
N ASN A 7 7.35 52.80 16.08
CA ASN A 7 7.86 52.58 14.73
C ASN A 7 6.92 51.57 14.02
N PHE A 8 6.30 51.95 12.90
CA PHE A 8 5.50 51.02 12.09
C PHE A 8 6.42 50.17 11.21
N LEU A 9 7.14 49.25 11.84
CA LEU A 9 7.80 48.14 11.15
C LEU A 9 6.72 47.09 10.85
N THR A 10 6.20 47.07 9.64
CA THR A 10 5.27 46.04 9.15
C THR A 10 5.95 44.68 9.16
N ILE A 11 5.66 43.87 10.18
CA ILE A 11 6.01 42.45 10.23
C ILE A 11 5.07 41.71 9.27
N LEU A 12 5.60 41.31 8.11
CA LEU A 12 4.94 40.37 7.20
C LEU A 12 5.15 38.95 7.76
N LEU A 13 4.16 38.44 8.50
CA LEU A 13 4.16 37.06 8.97
C LEU A 13 3.84 36.13 7.79
N VAL A 14 4.88 35.65 7.10
CA VAL A 14 4.74 34.58 6.11
C VAL A 14 4.43 33.29 6.86
N LEU A 15 3.16 32.89 6.87
CA LEU A 15 2.74 31.55 7.27
C LEU A 15 3.27 30.56 6.23
N ILE A 16 4.48 30.05 6.44
CA ILE A 16 4.99 28.90 5.68
C ILE A 16 4.20 27.69 6.17
N SER A 17 3.09 27.39 5.49
CA SER A 17 2.38 26.13 5.68
C SER A 17 3.27 25.00 5.16
N SER A 18 4.08 24.43 6.05
CA SER A 18 4.83 23.21 5.80
C SER A 18 3.85 22.04 5.66
N HIS A 19 3.31 21.88 4.45
CA HIS A 19 2.65 20.65 4.06
C HIS A 19 3.75 19.61 3.93
N GLY A 20 4.09 18.95 5.04
CA GLY A 20 4.90 17.74 4.98
C GLY A 20 4.19 16.78 4.03
N LEU A 21 4.85 16.41 2.94
CA LEU A 21 4.34 15.43 2.00
C LEU A 21 4.21 14.11 2.76
N LYS A 22 3.02 13.82 3.31
CA LYS A 22 2.76 12.54 3.96
C LYS A 22 2.85 11.50 2.86
N ALA A 23 3.78 10.57 2.98
CA ALA A 23 3.84 9.43 2.09
C ALA A 23 2.49 8.70 2.13
N GLN A 24 1.90 8.49 0.96
CA GLN A 24 0.61 7.83 0.81
C GLN A 24 0.84 6.39 0.34
N VAL A 25 -0.01 5.49 0.83
CA VAL A 25 0.01 4.06 0.47
C VAL A 25 -0.45 3.85 -0.98
N THR A 26 -1.25 4.76 -1.53
CA THR A 26 -1.65 4.72 -2.94
C THR A 26 -0.45 4.87 -3.88
N GLY A 27 -0.59 4.31 -5.07
CA GLY A 27 0.42 4.33 -6.12
C GLY A 27 0.86 2.93 -6.53
N LEU A 28 1.97 2.88 -7.28
CA LEU A 28 2.47 1.66 -7.89
C LEU A 28 3.59 1.03 -7.07
N TRP A 29 3.44 -0.26 -6.79
CA TRP A 29 4.32 -1.02 -5.90
C TRP A 29 4.80 -2.28 -6.58
N LYS A 30 6.12 -2.44 -6.63
CA LYS A 30 6.78 -3.65 -7.08
C LYS A 30 6.83 -4.67 -5.95
N THR A 31 6.34 -5.88 -6.21
CA THR A 31 6.36 -6.99 -5.25
C THR A 31 7.63 -7.81 -5.36
N ILE A 32 8.14 -8.23 -4.19
CA ILE A 32 9.27 -9.13 -4.06
C ILE A 32 8.78 -10.41 -3.38
N ASP A 33 9.09 -11.56 -3.97
CA ASP A 33 8.84 -12.85 -3.32
C ASP A 33 9.81 -13.03 -2.15
N ASP A 34 9.26 -13.32 -0.98
CA ASP A 34 10.02 -13.41 0.27
C ASP A 34 10.81 -14.72 0.39
N ARG A 35 10.64 -15.69 -0.52
CA ARG A 35 11.39 -16.96 -0.55
C ARG A 35 12.57 -16.88 -1.49
N ASP A 36 12.36 -16.38 -2.71
CA ASP A 36 13.38 -16.39 -3.78
C ASP A 36 13.96 -15.01 -4.11
N GLY A 37 13.38 -13.93 -3.57
CA GLY A 37 13.84 -12.56 -3.78
C GLY A 37 13.55 -11.97 -5.16
N SER A 38 12.85 -12.71 -6.02
CA SER A 38 12.55 -12.25 -7.37
C SER A 38 11.39 -11.26 -7.41
N GLU A 39 11.45 -10.35 -8.37
CA GLU A 39 10.40 -9.38 -8.62
C GLU A 39 9.24 -10.06 -9.37
N LYS A 40 8.05 -10.08 -8.78
CA LYS A 40 6.91 -10.84 -9.32
C LYS A 40 5.94 -9.97 -10.11
N SER A 41 5.56 -8.82 -9.57
CA SER A 41 4.51 -7.98 -10.19
C SER A 41 4.61 -6.52 -9.81
N VAL A 42 3.88 -5.68 -10.52
CA VAL A 42 3.53 -4.32 -10.09
C VAL A 42 2.05 -4.30 -9.73
N ILE A 43 1.76 -3.78 -8.53
CA ILE A 43 0.43 -3.62 -7.97
C ILE A 43 0.14 -2.12 -7.83
N GLU A 44 -1.00 -1.70 -8.35
CA GLU A 44 -1.57 -0.39 -8.07
C GLU A 44 -2.42 -0.48 -6.81
N ILE A 45 -2.07 0.30 -5.79
CA ILE A 45 -2.95 0.56 -4.65
C ILE A 45 -3.73 1.85 -4.94
N TYR A 46 -5.06 1.75 -4.94
CA TYR A 46 -5.97 2.85 -5.27
C TYR A 46 -7.11 2.93 -4.26
N GLU A 47 -7.76 4.09 -4.19
CA GLU A 47 -8.94 4.31 -3.35
C GLU A 47 -10.21 4.15 -4.18
N GLN A 48 -11.18 3.42 -3.64
CA GLN A 48 -12.53 3.30 -4.18
C GLN A 48 -13.50 3.23 -3.01
N ASP A 49 -14.57 4.03 -3.05
CA ASP A 49 -15.63 4.02 -2.03
C ASP A 49 -15.11 4.21 -0.58
N GLY A 50 -14.05 5.01 -0.41
CA GLY A 50 -13.42 5.30 0.88
C GLY A 50 -12.56 4.18 1.46
N LYS A 51 -12.28 3.13 0.67
CA LYS A 51 -11.40 2.02 1.03
C LYS A 51 -10.27 1.89 0.02
N LEU A 52 -9.15 1.31 0.46
CA LEU A 52 -8.03 1.02 -0.43
C LEU A 52 -8.16 -0.40 -1.01
N HIS A 53 -7.77 -0.54 -2.27
CA HIS A 53 -7.75 -1.81 -3.00
C HIS A 53 -6.42 -1.94 -3.75
N GLY A 54 -6.00 -3.15 -4.07
CA GLY A 54 -4.74 -3.43 -4.76
C GLY A 54 -4.98 -4.29 -5.99
N LYS A 55 -4.65 -3.77 -7.17
CA LYS A 55 -4.81 -4.45 -8.46
C LYS A 55 -3.48 -4.74 -9.10
N VAL A 56 -3.31 -5.97 -9.60
CA VAL A 56 -2.13 -6.34 -10.38
C VAL A 56 -2.21 -5.66 -11.73
N ILE A 57 -1.29 -4.74 -12.03
CA ILE A 57 -1.27 -4.01 -13.30
C ILE A 57 -0.24 -4.57 -14.28
N LYS A 58 0.79 -5.29 -13.79
CA LYS A 58 1.84 -5.88 -14.61
C LYS A 58 2.48 -7.07 -13.92
N LEU A 59 2.79 -8.12 -14.69
CA LEU A 59 3.66 -9.21 -14.25
C LEU A 59 5.10 -8.91 -14.68
N LEU A 60 6.07 -9.26 -13.83
CA LEU A 60 7.50 -9.07 -14.08
C LEU A 60 8.14 -10.41 -14.46
N LYS A 61 9.40 -10.35 -14.92
CA LYS A 61 10.13 -11.53 -15.43
C LYS A 61 10.23 -12.67 -14.41
N GLY A 62 10.19 -12.36 -13.11
CA GLY A 62 10.22 -13.36 -12.04
C GLY A 62 8.88 -14.07 -11.80
N SER A 63 7.78 -13.62 -12.42
CA SER A 63 6.48 -14.31 -12.31
C SER A 63 6.51 -15.63 -13.06
N THR A 64 6.23 -16.72 -12.36
CA THR A 64 6.15 -18.07 -12.95
C THR A 64 4.75 -18.45 -13.38
N TYR A 65 3.77 -17.59 -13.10
CA TYR A 65 2.35 -17.80 -13.37
C TYR A 65 1.74 -16.53 -13.97
N THR A 66 0.76 -16.70 -14.86
CA THR A 66 0.08 -15.60 -15.57
C THR A 66 -1.43 -15.58 -15.33
N THR A 67 -1.98 -16.70 -14.89
CA THR A 67 -3.37 -16.90 -14.46
C THR A 67 -3.41 -17.39 -13.02
N CYS A 68 -4.57 -17.29 -12.36
CA CYS A 68 -4.77 -17.89 -11.04
C CYS A 68 -5.31 -19.33 -11.17
N GLU A 69 -4.42 -20.28 -11.44
CA GLU A 69 -4.79 -21.70 -11.61
C GLU A 69 -5.33 -22.33 -10.31
N ASN A 70 -4.80 -21.89 -9.16
CA ASN A 70 -5.18 -22.39 -7.84
C ASN A 70 -6.37 -21.64 -7.23
N CYS A 71 -6.91 -20.61 -7.90
CA CYS A 71 -8.11 -19.93 -7.46
C CYS A 71 -9.37 -20.79 -7.63
N HIS A 72 -10.45 -20.40 -6.95
CA HIS A 72 -11.76 -21.03 -7.04
C HIS A 72 -12.81 -20.05 -7.59
N GLY A 73 -13.93 -20.60 -8.05
CA GLY A 73 -15.06 -19.82 -8.57
C GLY A 73 -14.67 -18.95 -9.77
N ASP A 74 -15.16 -17.72 -9.80
CA ASP A 74 -15.00 -16.79 -10.94
C ASP A 74 -13.55 -16.35 -11.18
N LEU A 75 -12.66 -16.57 -10.20
CA LEU A 75 -11.25 -16.22 -10.29
C LEU A 75 -10.39 -17.35 -10.87
N LYS A 76 -10.92 -18.57 -10.97
CA LYS A 76 -10.18 -19.71 -11.51
C LYS A 76 -9.79 -19.47 -12.96
N ASP A 77 -8.53 -19.71 -13.28
CA ASP A 77 -7.92 -19.58 -14.61
C ASP A 77 -8.02 -18.16 -15.20
N LYS A 78 -8.40 -17.15 -14.39
CA LYS A 78 -8.41 -15.75 -14.83
C LYS A 78 -7.00 -15.19 -14.85
N ALA A 79 -6.76 -14.29 -15.81
CA ALA A 79 -5.51 -13.55 -15.90
C ALA A 79 -5.25 -12.77 -14.61
N LEU A 80 -4.00 -12.81 -14.14
CA LEU A 80 -3.60 -12.03 -12.97
C LEU A 80 -3.56 -10.54 -13.27
N VAL A 81 -3.12 -10.15 -14.47
CA VAL A 81 -3.18 -8.74 -14.87
C VAL A 81 -4.64 -8.29 -14.90
N GLY A 82 -4.94 -7.22 -14.18
CA GLY A 82 -6.28 -6.69 -13.98
C GLY A 82 -6.99 -7.22 -12.73
N MET A 83 -6.45 -8.26 -12.08
CA MET A 83 -7.05 -8.86 -10.89
C MET A 83 -6.82 -7.99 -9.64
N THR A 84 -7.90 -7.67 -8.94
CA THR A 84 -7.82 -7.07 -7.60
C THR A 84 -7.51 -8.17 -6.58
N ILE A 85 -6.37 -8.08 -5.93
CA ILE A 85 -5.91 -9.06 -4.94
C ILE A 85 -5.91 -8.50 -3.52
N ILE A 86 -5.87 -7.18 -3.33
CA ILE A 86 -6.07 -6.55 -2.02
C ILE A 86 -7.45 -5.90 -1.99
N HIS A 87 -8.20 -6.15 -0.92
CA HIS A 87 -9.57 -5.68 -0.76
C HIS A 87 -9.78 -5.04 0.61
N ASP A 88 -10.62 -4.00 0.60
CA ASP A 88 -11.21 -3.37 1.78
C ASP A 88 -10.22 -2.88 2.83
N LEU A 89 -9.09 -2.35 2.38
CA LEU A 89 -8.10 -1.78 3.30
C LEU A 89 -8.64 -0.51 3.98
N THR A 90 -8.69 -0.52 5.30
CA THR A 90 -9.15 0.60 6.14
C THR A 90 -8.14 0.99 7.20
N LYS A 91 -8.11 2.26 7.60
CA LYS A 91 -7.25 2.69 8.71
C LYS A 91 -7.73 2.09 10.02
N THR A 92 -6.81 1.47 10.76
CA THR A 92 -7.05 0.96 12.10
C THR A 92 -6.96 2.08 13.13
N ALA A 93 -7.55 1.86 14.32
CA ALA A 93 -7.43 2.77 15.45
C ALA A 93 -5.97 2.98 15.92
N THR A 94 -5.09 2.02 15.63
CA THR A 94 -3.67 2.05 16.00
C THR A 94 -2.77 2.66 14.92
N GLY A 95 -3.34 3.14 13.81
CA GLY A 95 -2.62 3.84 12.74
C GLY A 95 -2.11 2.95 11.60
N GLY A 96 -2.33 1.63 11.66
CA GLY A 96 -2.10 0.71 10.53
C GLY A 96 -3.22 0.76 9.50
N ILE A 97 -3.08 0.04 8.39
CA ILE A 97 -4.16 -0.19 7.42
C ILE A 97 -4.43 -1.69 7.31
N ASP A 98 -5.64 -2.14 7.61
CA ASP A 98 -6.01 -3.56 7.62
C ASP A 98 -7.07 -3.91 6.58
N GLY A 99 -7.07 -5.14 6.09
CA GLY A 99 -7.99 -5.61 5.06
C GLY A 99 -7.73 -7.07 4.72
N THR A 100 -7.94 -7.45 3.46
CA THR A 100 -7.63 -8.80 2.98
C THR A 100 -6.75 -8.81 1.74
N VAL A 101 -5.95 -9.86 1.60
CA VAL A 101 -5.13 -10.13 0.41
C VAL A 101 -5.32 -11.56 -0.04
N MET A 102 -5.57 -11.75 -1.33
CA MET A 102 -5.60 -13.06 -1.97
C MET A 102 -4.21 -13.37 -2.56
N ASP A 103 -3.66 -14.53 -2.22
CA ASP A 103 -2.40 -15.04 -2.78
C ASP A 103 -2.70 -15.88 -4.03
N PRO A 104 -2.35 -15.40 -5.24
CA PRO A 104 -2.66 -16.12 -6.47
C PRO A 104 -1.92 -17.46 -6.60
N ASN A 105 -0.82 -17.65 -5.85
CA ASN A 105 -0.06 -18.89 -5.87
C ASN A 105 -0.86 -20.06 -5.27
N ASN A 106 -1.72 -19.80 -4.27
CA ASN A 106 -2.51 -20.84 -3.61
C ASN A 106 -4.02 -20.58 -3.63
N GLY A 107 -4.47 -19.47 -4.20
CA GLY A 107 -5.87 -19.09 -4.32
C GLY A 107 -6.56 -18.73 -3.00
N LYS A 108 -5.82 -18.58 -1.91
CA LYS A 108 -6.39 -18.32 -0.58
C LYS A 108 -6.34 -16.84 -0.24
N THR A 109 -7.35 -16.41 0.50
CA THR A 109 -7.44 -15.06 1.06
C THR A 109 -7.00 -15.06 2.52
N TYR A 110 -6.19 -14.07 2.86
CA TYR A 110 -5.61 -13.82 4.18
C TYR A 110 -6.02 -12.44 4.67
N SER A 111 -6.11 -12.26 5.99
CA SER A 111 -6.11 -10.90 6.55
C SER A 111 -4.75 -10.27 6.28
N CYS A 112 -4.72 -8.96 6.03
CA CYS A 112 -3.46 -8.24 5.82
C CYS A 112 -3.39 -6.94 6.61
N LEU A 113 -2.16 -6.56 6.95
CA LEU A 113 -1.80 -5.25 7.47
C LEU A 113 -0.77 -4.62 6.55
N ILE A 114 -0.97 -3.34 6.21
CA ILE A 114 -0.05 -2.55 5.41
C ILE A 114 0.45 -1.35 6.22
N GLU A 115 1.74 -1.11 6.13
CA GLU A 115 2.42 0.02 6.74
C GLU A 115 3.56 0.52 5.84
N LEU A 116 3.74 1.85 5.77
CA LEU A 116 4.91 2.43 5.12
C LEU A 116 6.06 2.49 6.11
N GLU A 117 7.14 1.76 5.83
CA GLU A 117 8.40 1.89 6.58
C GLU A 117 9.19 3.11 6.12
N SER A 118 9.01 3.49 4.86
CA SER A 118 9.53 4.72 4.27
C SER A 118 8.63 5.15 3.10
N PRO A 119 8.83 6.32 2.48
CA PRO A 119 8.04 6.75 1.32
C PRO A 119 8.03 5.72 0.17
N ASP A 120 9.12 4.96 0.02
CA ASP A 120 9.33 4.03 -1.09
C ASP A 120 9.37 2.55 -0.67
N LYS A 121 9.09 2.26 0.61
CA LYS A 121 9.09 0.89 1.15
C LYS A 121 7.82 0.61 1.94
N LEU A 122 7.03 -0.33 1.43
CA LEU A 122 5.78 -0.77 2.02
C LEU A 122 5.97 -2.16 2.62
N ARG A 123 5.58 -2.33 3.88
CA ARG A 123 5.51 -3.62 4.55
C ARG A 123 4.08 -4.14 4.48
N LEU A 124 3.91 -5.33 3.92
CA LEU A 124 2.65 -6.06 3.91
C LEU A 124 2.78 -7.32 4.78
N ARG A 125 1.93 -7.48 5.79
CA ARG A 125 1.84 -8.69 6.62
C ARG A 125 0.53 -9.41 6.31
N GLY A 126 0.60 -10.58 5.67
CA GLY A 126 -0.56 -11.48 5.51
C GLY A 126 -0.60 -12.53 6.62
N TYR A 127 -1.76 -12.82 7.21
CA TYR A 127 -1.88 -13.73 8.35
C TYR A 127 -3.24 -14.46 8.42
N ILE A 128 -3.29 -15.50 9.26
CA ILE A 128 -4.50 -16.26 9.59
C ILE A 128 -4.81 -16.07 11.07
N GLY A 129 -5.99 -15.55 11.40
CA GLY A 129 -6.39 -15.31 12.79
C GLY A 129 -5.65 -14.12 13.41
N LEU A 130 -4.48 -14.36 14.00
CA LEU A 130 -3.67 -13.31 14.65
C LEU A 130 -2.48 -12.90 13.77
N PRO A 131 -2.08 -11.61 13.74
CA PRO A 131 -0.93 -11.12 12.97
C PRO A 131 0.39 -11.85 13.23
N ALA A 132 0.56 -12.47 14.39
CA ALA A 132 1.73 -13.29 14.72
C ALA A 132 1.86 -14.53 13.81
N PHE A 133 0.74 -15.10 13.34
CA PHE A 133 0.68 -16.30 12.51
C PHE A 133 0.52 -15.93 11.03
N GLY A 134 1.59 -15.36 10.47
CA GLY A 134 1.58 -14.85 9.10
C GLY A 134 2.97 -14.61 8.55
N ARG A 135 3.02 -14.12 7.31
CA ARG A 135 4.25 -13.80 6.58
C ARG A 135 4.29 -12.32 6.22
N THR A 136 5.49 -11.78 6.13
CA THR A 136 5.74 -10.39 5.75
C THR A 136 6.38 -10.35 4.37
N GLN A 137 5.88 -9.47 3.52
CA GLN A 137 6.52 -9.07 2.27
C GLN A 137 6.89 -7.59 2.31
N TYR A 138 7.92 -7.24 1.55
CA TYR A 138 8.32 -5.85 1.34
C TYR A 138 8.14 -5.51 -0.12
N TRP A 139 7.40 -4.44 -0.36
CA TRP A 139 7.16 -3.90 -1.68
C TRP A 139 7.85 -2.55 -1.82
N TYR A 140 8.28 -2.25 -3.04
CA TYR A 140 9.07 -1.06 -3.34
C TYR A 140 8.34 -0.20 -4.34
N ARG A 141 8.30 1.11 -4.09
CA ARG A 141 7.60 2.03 -4.99
C ARG A 141 8.23 1.98 -6.39
N VAL A 142 7.38 1.97 -7.41
CA VAL A 142 7.82 2.13 -8.80
C VAL A 142 8.01 3.63 -9.05
N GLN A 143 9.24 4.01 -9.43
CA GLN A 143 9.60 5.36 -9.84
C GLN A 143 9.29 5.59 -11.33
#